data_AF-A0A6V8NKA0-F1
#
_entry.id   AF-A0A6V8NKA0-F1
#
_cell.length_a   1.000
_cell.length_b   1.000
_cell.length_c   1.000
_cell.angle_alpha   90.00
_cell.angle_beta   90.00
_cell.angle_gamma   90.00
#
_symmetry.space_group_name_H-M   'P 1'
#
loop_
_entity.id
_entity.type
_entity.pdbx_description
1 polymer ?
#
loop_
_entity_poly.entity_id
_entity_poly.type
_entity_poly.pdbx_seq_one_letter_code
_entity_poly.pdbx_strand_id
1 'polypeptide(L)'
;LLKAMVPAGLRFTTSKWVTLLENAESDTQELLWLRENGPVTLAAWQKLFPSTLRVDELRRLQQKGIIKLNNRESRGIGQEKVQSAHLLSAEQVGLPTGKKQALALDLLRKHGSMALAALADAGVSRATIHSMAKKGWIAICEQLVRRDPLAGETFLATSSIELTAAQVEAIRQVESACHGTGREVVL
;
A
#
# COMPACT_ATOMS: atom_id res chain seq x y z
N LEU A 1 8.30 23.38 6.59
CA LEU A 1 8.09 21.95 6.31
C LEU A 1 6.73 21.54 6.87
N LEU A 2 5.69 21.55 6.03
CA LEU A 2 4.34 21.10 6.39
C LEU A 2 4.36 19.58 6.55
N LYS A 3 4.45 19.12 7.81
CA LYS A 3 4.28 17.71 8.16
C LYS A 3 2.77 17.44 8.15
N ALA A 4 2.23 17.07 7.00
CA ALA A 4 0.82 16.68 6.88
C ALA A 4 0.54 15.54 7.88
N MET A 5 -0.46 15.74 8.73
CA MET A 5 -0.82 14.80 9.78
C MET A 5 -1.51 13.60 9.12
N VAL A 6 -0.76 12.52 8.93
CA VAL A 6 -1.30 11.28 8.36
C VAL A 6 -2.25 10.64 9.39
N PRO A 7 -3.51 10.31 9.02
CA PRO A 7 -4.44 9.64 9.92
C PRO A 7 -3.90 8.30 10.41
N ALA A 8 -4.16 7.97 11.67
CA ALA A 8 -3.79 6.69 12.25
C ALA A 8 -4.45 5.55 11.45
N GLY A 9 -3.63 4.68 10.83
CA GLY A 9 -4.10 3.57 10.00
C GLY A 9 -3.73 3.66 8.52
N LEU A 10 -3.40 4.85 8.01
CA LEU A 10 -2.85 5.01 6.66
C LEU A 10 -1.32 4.81 6.70
N ARG A 11 -0.81 3.77 6.03
CA ARG A 11 0.64 3.59 5.82
C ARG A 11 0.99 4.06 4.42
N PHE A 12 1.68 5.18 4.32
CA PHE A 12 2.34 5.58 3.08
C PHE A 12 3.61 4.75 2.91
N THR A 13 3.73 4.06 1.78
CA THR A 13 4.98 3.41 1.41
C THR A 13 5.61 4.24 0.30
N THR A 14 6.69 4.94 0.63
CA THR A 14 7.50 5.68 -0.34
C THR A 14 8.41 4.69 -1.06
N SER A 15 8.21 4.55 -2.37
CA SER A 15 9.10 3.76 -3.22
C SER A 15 9.83 4.67 -4.20
N LYS A 16 11.13 4.44 -4.39
CA LYS A 16 11.89 5.06 -5.48
C LYS A 16 11.55 4.33 -6.78
N TRP A 17 11.13 5.08 -7.79
CA TRP A 17 10.86 4.58 -9.14
C TRP A 17 11.90 5.12 -10.09
N VAL A 18 12.27 4.29 -11.06
CA VAL A 18 13.17 4.65 -12.15
C VAL A 18 12.35 4.77 -13.42
N THR A 19 12.57 5.84 -14.16
CA THR A 19 11.96 6.08 -15.47
C THR A 19 13.07 6.44 -16.45
N LEU A 20 13.07 5.81 -17.64
CA LEU A 20 13.97 6.18 -18.72
C LEU A 20 13.50 7.50 -19.34
N LEU A 21 14.43 8.41 -19.63
CA LEU A 21 14.13 9.63 -20.38
C LEU A 21 14.30 9.35 -21.88
N GLU A 22 13.37 9.84 -22.71
CA GLU A 22 13.24 9.49 -24.13
C GLU A 22 14.49 9.78 -24.98
N ASN A 23 15.38 10.67 -24.51
CA ASN A 23 16.60 11.08 -25.23
C ASN A 23 17.85 10.24 -24.91
N ALA A 24 17.70 9.10 -24.24
CA ALA A 24 18.84 8.29 -23.83
C ALA A 24 19.11 7.13 -24.82
N GLU A 25 20.07 7.31 -25.73
CA GLU A 25 20.70 6.19 -26.43
C GLU A 25 21.63 5.46 -25.46
N SER A 26 21.28 4.22 -25.13
CA SER A 26 22.10 3.40 -24.24
C SER A 26 21.93 1.93 -24.58
N ASP A 27 23.07 1.26 -24.72
CA ASP A 27 23.16 -0.14 -25.15
C ASP A 27 23.26 -1.12 -23.96
N THR A 28 23.14 -0.62 -22.73
CA THR A 28 23.16 -1.48 -21.54
C THR A 28 21.85 -2.26 -21.41
N GLN A 29 21.97 -3.56 -21.14
CA GLN A 29 20.84 -4.49 -21.06
C GLN A 29 19.77 -4.03 -20.06
N GLU A 30 20.15 -3.36 -18.98
CA GLU A 30 19.26 -2.83 -17.95
C GLU A 30 18.38 -1.69 -18.45
N LEU A 31 18.92 -0.85 -19.33
CA LEU A 31 18.22 0.32 -19.88
C LEU A 31 17.33 -0.07 -21.06
N LEU A 32 17.77 -1.06 -21.85
CA LEU A 32 16.91 -1.72 -22.85
C LEU A 32 15.72 -2.39 -22.17
N TRP A 33 15.95 -3.13 -21.08
CA TRP A 33 14.87 -3.76 -20.31
C TRP A 33 13.90 -2.72 -19.72
N LEU A 34 14.41 -1.59 -19.21
CA LEU A 34 13.59 -0.49 -18.69
C LEU A 34 12.78 0.20 -19.81
N ARG A 35 13.32 0.27 -21.03
CA ARG A 35 12.61 0.79 -22.20
C ARG A 35 11.44 -0.10 -22.61
N GLU A 36 11.64 -1.42 -22.60
CA GLU A 36 10.60 -2.40 -22.98
C GLU A 36 9.51 -2.56 -21.91
N ASN A 37 9.87 -2.55 -20.62
CA ASN A 37 8.95 -2.84 -19.52
C ASN A 37 8.36 -1.57 -18.86
N GLY A 38 8.85 -0.39 -19.24
CA GLY A 38 8.40 0.88 -18.70
C GLY A 38 8.92 1.19 -17.28
N PRO A 39 8.32 2.17 -16.59
CA PRO A 39 8.79 2.61 -15.28
C PRO A 39 8.67 1.49 -14.24
N VAL A 40 9.74 1.25 -13.45
CA VAL A 40 9.74 0.25 -12.39
C VAL A 40 10.25 0.79 -11.06
N THR A 41 9.98 0.08 -9.97
CA THR A 41 10.58 0.40 -8.68
C THR A 41 12.07 0.07 -8.69
N LEU A 42 12.88 0.91 -8.03
CA LEU A 42 14.32 0.70 -7.88
C LEU A 42 14.63 -0.64 -7.21
N ALA A 43 13.83 -1.04 -6.22
CA ALA A 43 13.99 -2.32 -5.54
C ALA A 43 13.74 -3.53 -6.47
N ALA A 44 12.72 -3.46 -7.34
CA ALA A 44 12.49 -4.50 -8.33
C ALA A 44 13.60 -4.52 -9.38
N TRP A 45 14.07 -3.35 -9.81
CA TRP A 45 15.15 -3.24 -10.78
C TRP A 45 16.48 -3.79 -10.25
N GLN A 46 16.83 -3.48 -8.99
CA GLN A 46 18.00 -4.05 -8.30
C GLN A 46 17.90 -5.56 -8.11
N LYS A 47 16.68 -6.10 -7.91
CA LYS A 47 16.48 -7.55 -7.79
C LYS A 47 16.72 -8.28 -9.11
N LEU A 48 16.37 -7.65 -10.23
CA LEU A 48 16.57 -8.21 -11.57
C LEU A 48 18.04 -8.08 -12.03
N PHE A 49 18.73 -7.03 -11.61
CA PHE A 49 20.10 -6.72 -12.03
C PHE A 49 20.99 -6.39 -10.80
N PRO A 50 21.30 -7.38 -9.96
CA PRO A 50 21.98 -7.17 -8.68
C PRO A 50 23.46 -6.78 -8.81
N SER A 51 24.12 -7.10 -9.93
CA SER A 51 25.56 -6.91 -10.14
C SER A 51 25.94 -5.57 -10.80
N THR A 52 25.02 -4.94 -11.53
CA THR A 52 25.31 -3.73 -12.34
C THR A 52 24.81 -2.42 -11.73
N LEU A 53 23.82 -2.46 -10.83
CA LEU A 53 23.21 -1.26 -10.24
C LEU A 53 23.79 -0.87 -8.88
N ARG A 54 25.09 -0.55 -8.86
CA ARG A 54 25.71 0.13 -7.71
C ARG A 54 25.16 1.56 -7.58
N VAL A 55 25.17 2.08 -6.34
CA VAL A 55 24.66 3.43 -6.03
C VAL A 55 25.35 4.52 -6.86
N ASP A 56 26.64 4.36 -7.15
CA ASP A 56 27.42 5.31 -7.93
C ASP A 56 27.03 5.33 -9.41
N GLU A 57 26.68 4.16 -9.98
CA GLU A 57 26.24 4.07 -11.38
C GLU A 57 24.85 4.67 -11.55
N LEU A 58 23.93 4.46 -10.58
CA LEU A 58 22.63 5.14 -10.55
C LEU A 58 22.78 6.66 -10.53
N ARG A 59 23.71 7.18 -9.72
CA ARG A 59 24.00 8.62 -9.65
C ARG A 59 24.57 9.12 -10.98
N ARG A 60 25.47 8.36 -11.60
CA ARG A 60 26.05 8.68 -12.91
C ARG A 60 25.01 8.71 -14.01
N LEU A 61 24.12 7.72 -14.08
CA LEU A 61 23.02 7.66 -15.05
C LEU A 61 22.01 8.80 -14.86
N GLN A 62 21.74 9.19 -13.60
CA GLN A 62 20.91 10.35 -13.31
C GLN A 62 21.57 11.67 -13.73
N GLN A 63 22.85 11.85 -13.43
CA GLN A 63 23.62 13.06 -13.83
C GLN A 63 23.75 13.19 -15.34
N LYS A 64 23.88 12.07 -16.05
CA LYS A 64 23.89 12.03 -17.52
C LYS A 64 22.50 12.25 -18.15
N GLY A 65 21.43 12.38 -17.35
CA GLY A 65 20.08 12.58 -17.85
C GLY A 65 19.48 11.34 -18.53
N ILE A 66 20.01 10.14 -18.25
CA ILE A 66 19.54 8.88 -18.85
C ILE A 66 18.32 8.36 -18.10
N ILE A 67 18.34 8.45 -16.77
CA ILE A 67 17.24 8.00 -15.90
C ILE A 67 16.75 9.14 -15.01
N LYS A 68 15.45 9.11 -14.69
CA LYS A 68 14.82 9.93 -13.68
C LYS A 68 14.42 9.07 -12.48
N LEU A 69 14.96 9.39 -11.31
CA LEU A 69 14.57 8.78 -10.04
C LEU A 69 13.49 9.64 -9.37
N ASN A 70 12.28 9.11 -9.24
CA ASN A 70 11.19 9.79 -8.57
C ASN A 70 10.74 9.00 -7.34
N ASN A 71 10.46 9.69 -6.24
CA ASN A 71 9.72 9.08 -5.14
C ASN A 71 8.25 9.05 -5.53
N ARG A 72 7.67 7.85 -5.62
CA ARG A 72 6.22 7.70 -5.67
C ARG A 72 5.73 7.19 -4.33
N GLU A 73 4.80 7.92 -3.76
CA GLU A 73 4.09 7.49 -2.57
C GLU A 73 2.93 6.61 -3.01
N SER A 74 2.99 5.36 -2.60
CA SER A 74 1.85 4.46 -2.78
C SER A 74 1.08 4.40 -1.47
N ARG A 75 -0.25 4.52 -1.56
CA ARG A 75 -1.16 4.29 -0.44
C ARG A 75 -1.20 2.79 -0.18
N GLY A 76 -0.46 2.34 0.83
CA GLY A 76 -0.56 0.98 1.32
C GLY A 76 -1.81 0.88 2.18
N ILE A 77 -2.84 0.20 1.69
CA ILE A 77 -3.94 -0.26 2.53
C ILE A 77 -3.35 -1.33 3.46
N GLY A 78 -3.24 -1.01 4.75
CA GLY A 78 -2.63 -1.88 5.74
C GLY A 78 -3.33 -3.23 5.78
N GLN A 79 -2.56 -4.31 5.68
CA GLN A 79 -3.03 -5.64 6.04
C GLN A 79 -2.74 -5.87 7.52
N GLU A 80 -3.76 -6.27 8.27
CA GLU A 80 -3.58 -6.68 9.66
C GLU A 80 -3.81 -8.19 9.78
N LYS A 81 -2.97 -8.84 10.58
CA LYS A 81 -3.21 -10.23 10.98
C LYS A 81 -4.32 -10.25 12.01
N VAL A 82 -5.45 -10.82 11.64
CA VAL A 82 -6.61 -10.96 12.54
C VAL A 82 -6.82 -12.44 12.82
N GLN A 83 -7.10 -12.77 14.08
CA GLN A 83 -7.52 -14.13 14.42
C GLN A 83 -8.92 -14.38 13.87
N SER A 84 -9.07 -15.50 13.18
CA SER A 84 -10.30 -15.96 12.57
C SER A 84 -10.63 -17.37 13.05
N ALA A 85 -11.92 -17.66 13.19
CA ALA A 85 -12.42 -18.98 13.49
C ALA A 85 -13.09 -19.57 12.25
N HIS A 86 -12.89 -20.86 12.01
CA HIS A 86 -13.56 -21.64 10.97
C HIS A 86 -13.95 -23.02 11.51
N LEU A 87 -14.93 -23.66 10.87
CA LEU A 87 -15.35 -25.02 11.21
C LEU A 87 -14.34 -26.05 10.68
N LEU A 88 -13.97 -27.03 11.52
CA LEU A 88 -13.02 -28.08 11.14
C LEU A 88 -13.66 -29.14 10.24
N SER A 89 -14.87 -29.59 10.58
CA SER A 89 -15.72 -30.46 9.73
C SER A 89 -17.14 -30.49 10.30
N ALA A 90 -18.16 -30.56 9.46
CA ALA A 90 -19.56 -30.63 9.90
C ALA A 90 -19.84 -31.87 10.77
N GLU A 91 -19.08 -32.95 10.58
CA GLU A 91 -19.22 -34.22 11.31
C GLU A 91 -18.60 -34.18 12.72
N GLN A 92 -17.64 -33.27 12.95
CA GLN A 92 -16.92 -33.14 14.23
C GLN A 92 -17.60 -32.14 15.18
N VAL A 93 -18.69 -31.52 14.75
CA VAL A 93 -19.46 -30.56 15.56
C VAL A 93 -20.46 -31.32 16.41
N GLY A 94 -20.19 -31.38 17.72
CA GLY A 94 -21.14 -31.93 18.70
C GLY A 94 -22.38 -31.04 18.89
N LEU A 95 -23.36 -31.53 19.65
CA LEU A 95 -24.54 -30.73 19.99
C LEU A 95 -24.14 -29.49 20.82
N PRO A 96 -24.52 -28.27 20.39
CA PRO A 96 -24.26 -27.07 21.16
C PRO A 96 -25.04 -27.11 22.46
N THR A 97 -24.35 -26.83 23.57
CA THR A 97 -24.95 -26.89 24.92
C THR A 97 -25.57 -25.55 25.32
N GLY A 98 -25.23 -24.46 24.64
CA GLY A 98 -25.74 -23.12 24.93
C GLY A 98 -26.07 -22.29 23.69
N LYS A 99 -26.97 -21.32 23.85
CA LYS A 99 -27.45 -20.43 22.77
C LYS A 99 -26.31 -19.73 22.02
N LYS A 100 -25.26 -19.32 22.73
CA LYS A 100 -24.08 -18.65 22.13
C LYS A 100 -23.21 -19.59 21.28
N GLN A 101 -23.12 -20.87 21.65
CA GLN A 101 -22.43 -21.88 20.83
C GLN A 101 -23.21 -22.19 19.56
N ALA A 102 -24.54 -22.34 19.68
CA ALA A 102 -25.41 -22.54 18.53
C ALA A 102 -25.32 -21.36 17.55
N LEU A 103 -25.36 -20.13 18.07
CA LEU A 103 -25.20 -18.90 17.28
C LEU A 103 -23.84 -18.88 16.55
N ALA A 104 -22.75 -19.18 17.25
CA ALA A 104 -21.41 -19.21 16.65
C ALA A 104 -21.31 -20.23 15.51
N LEU A 105 -21.86 -21.44 15.71
CA LEU A 105 -21.88 -22.48 14.68
C LEU A 105 -22.73 -22.08 13.48
N ASP A 106 -23.90 -21.46 13.70
CA ASP A 106 -24.76 -20.97 12.62
C ASP A 106 -24.06 -19.88 11.78
N LEU A 107 -23.42 -18.91 12.44
CA LEU A 107 -22.65 -17.86 11.77
C LEU A 107 -21.49 -18.43 10.95
N LEU A 108 -20.73 -19.37 11.51
CA LEU A 108 -19.62 -20.02 10.81
C LEU A 108 -20.10 -20.96 9.69
N ARG A 109 -21.27 -21.60 9.80
CA ARG A 109 -21.86 -22.38 8.70
C ARG A 109 -22.28 -21.48 7.54
N LYS A 110 -22.80 -20.29 7.84
CA LYS A 110 -23.27 -19.31 6.83
C LYS A 110 -22.12 -18.59 6.14
N HIS A 111 -21.10 -18.16 6.89
CA HIS A 111 -20.03 -17.31 6.38
C HIS A 111 -18.69 -18.04 6.19
N GLY A 112 -18.59 -19.29 6.64
CA GLY A 112 -17.36 -20.07 6.61
C GLY A 112 -16.37 -19.64 7.69
N SER A 113 -15.43 -18.76 7.33
CA SER A 113 -14.44 -18.19 8.24
C SER A 113 -14.87 -16.79 8.69
N MET A 114 -14.81 -16.53 9.99
CA MET A 114 -15.12 -15.21 10.54
C MET A 114 -14.04 -14.73 11.51
N ALA A 115 -13.72 -13.44 11.47
CA ALA A 115 -12.84 -12.81 12.45
C ALA A 115 -13.43 -12.92 13.86
N LEU A 116 -12.57 -13.13 14.87
CA LEU A 116 -13.02 -13.25 16.27
C LEU A 116 -13.73 -11.98 16.77
N ALA A 117 -13.35 -10.80 16.24
CA ALA A 117 -14.01 -9.54 16.55
C ALA A 117 -15.46 -9.54 16.04
N ALA A 118 -15.71 -9.96 14.79
CA ALA A 118 -17.06 -10.03 14.23
C ALA A 118 -17.95 -11.04 14.98
N LEU A 119 -17.40 -12.16 15.46
CA LEU A 119 -18.13 -13.09 16.32
C LEU A 119 -18.45 -12.47 17.69
N ALA A 120 -17.54 -11.66 18.24
CA ALA A 120 -17.77 -10.94 19.49
C ALA A 120 -18.86 -9.87 19.33
N ASP A 121 -18.87 -9.13 18.23
CA ASP A 121 -19.92 -8.14 17.90
C ASP A 121 -21.29 -8.80 17.74
N ALA A 122 -21.32 -10.03 17.23
CA ALA A 122 -22.52 -10.87 17.18
C ALA A 122 -22.91 -11.48 18.55
N GLY A 123 -22.20 -11.17 19.63
CA GLY A 123 -22.52 -11.60 20.99
C GLY A 123 -21.89 -12.92 21.44
N VAL A 124 -20.96 -13.49 20.66
CA VAL A 124 -20.22 -14.72 21.02
C VAL A 124 -18.96 -14.36 21.81
N SER A 125 -18.88 -14.76 23.08
CA SER A 125 -17.72 -14.43 23.91
C SER A 125 -16.46 -15.22 23.51
N ARG A 126 -15.27 -14.63 23.70
CA ARG A 126 -13.98 -15.31 23.47
C ARG A 126 -13.85 -16.63 24.23
N ALA A 127 -14.33 -16.69 25.47
CA ALA A 127 -14.35 -17.93 26.26
C ALA A 127 -15.15 -19.05 25.58
N THR A 128 -16.27 -18.69 24.93
CA THR A 128 -17.10 -19.64 24.17
C THR A 128 -16.33 -20.17 22.95
N ILE A 129 -15.68 -19.28 22.21
CA ILE A 129 -14.86 -19.62 21.04
C ILE A 129 -13.71 -20.55 21.44
N HIS A 130 -12.93 -20.21 22.47
CA HIS A 130 -11.85 -21.07 22.96
C HIS A 130 -12.36 -22.43 23.47
N SER A 131 -13.52 -22.46 24.15
CA SER A 131 -14.14 -23.72 24.57
C SER A 131 -14.51 -24.59 23.37
N MET A 132 -15.09 -24.01 22.32
CA MET A 132 -15.43 -24.72 21.08
C MET A 132 -14.18 -25.21 20.33
N ALA A 133 -13.11 -24.41 20.33
CA ALA A 133 -11.83 -24.80 19.74
C ALA A 133 -11.18 -25.96 20.50
N LYS A 134 -11.20 -25.92 21.85
CA LYS A 134 -10.71 -27.01 22.70
C LYS A 134 -11.50 -28.32 22.50
N LYS A 135 -12.79 -28.22 22.19
CA LYS A 135 -13.65 -29.36 21.84
C LYS A 135 -13.44 -29.87 20.41
N GLY A 136 -12.59 -29.22 19.61
CA GLY A 136 -12.33 -29.59 18.22
C GLY A 136 -13.45 -29.24 17.24
N TRP A 137 -14.37 -28.35 17.62
CA TRP A 137 -15.49 -27.96 16.74
C TRP A 137 -15.09 -26.89 15.73
N ILE A 138 -14.15 -26.03 16.12
CA ILE A 138 -13.63 -24.93 15.32
C ILE A 138 -12.12 -24.87 15.45
N ALA A 139 -11.45 -24.33 14.44
CA ALA A 139 -10.04 -23.97 14.50
C ALA A 139 -9.87 -22.45 14.45
N ILE A 140 -8.90 -21.95 15.22
CA ILE A 140 -8.53 -20.54 15.25
C ILE A 140 -7.21 -20.39 14.48
N CYS A 141 -7.21 -19.57 13.44
CA CYS A 141 -6.03 -19.29 12.64
C CYS A 141 -5.85 -17.77 12.42
N GLU A 142 -4.61 -17.35 12.16
CA GLU A 142 -4.33 -15.98 11.75
C GLU A 142 -4.63 -15.83 10.25
N GLN A 143 -5.49 -14.86 9.91
CA GLN A 143 -5.79 -14.51 8.53
C GLN A 143 -5.42 -13.04 8.28
N LEU A 144 -4.79 -12.78 7.14
CA LEU A 144 -4.53 -11.41 6.68
C LEU A 144 -5.83 -10.80 6.18
N VAL A 145 -6.29 -9.74 6.85
CA VAL A 145 -7.49 -9.01 6.46
C VAL A 145 -7.07 -7.64 5.94
N ARG A 146 -7.56 -7.28 4.74
CA ARG A 146 -7.41 -5.95 4.15
C ARG A 146 -8.36 -5.01 4.88
N ARG A 147 -7.83 -4.05 5.64
CA ARG A 147 -8.64 -2.96 6.21
C ARG A 147 -8.56 -1.77 5.28
N ASP A 148 -9.65 -1.40 4.64
CA ASP A 148 -9.76 -0.09 4.06
C ASP A 148 -10.17 0.90 5.16
N PRO A 149 -9.26 1.75 5.67
CA PRO A 149 -9.57 2.70 6.74
C PRO A 149 -10.59 3.77 6.32
N LEU A 150 -10.85 3.89 5.01
CA LEU A 150 -11.81 4.84 4.45
C LEU A 150 -13.12 4.14 4.02
N ALA A 151 -13.27 2.83 4.29
CA ALA A 151 -14.52 2.13 4.02
C ALA A 151 -15.66 2.75 4.83
N GLY A 152 -16.58 3.40 4.13
CA GLY A 152 -17.73 4.10 4.72
C GLY A 152 -17.59 5.62 4.78
N GLU A 153 -16.44 6.19 4.40
CA GLU A 153 -16.33 7.65 4.22
C GLU A 153 -16.92 8.07 2.87
N THR A 154 -17.91 8.96 2.90
CA THR A 154 -18.37 9.70 1.73
C THR A 154 -17.48 10.91 1.52
N PHE A 155 -16.57 10.83 0.53
CA PHE A 155 -15.79 11.98 0.10
C PHE A 155 -16.70 12.96 -0.64
N LEU A 156 -16.85 14.18 -0.11
CA LEU A 156 -17.41 15.28 -0.88
C LEU A 156 -16.41 15.67 -1.96
N ALA A 157 -16.86 15.71 -3.21
CA ALA A 157 -16.04 16.20 -4.30
C ALA A 157 -15.72 17.67 -4.05
N THR A 158 -14.47 17.97 -3.69
CA THR A 158 -14.00 19.34 -3.60
C THR A 158 -13.74 19.86 -5.01
N SER A 159 -14.36 20.99 -5.35
CA SER A 159 -14.01 21.73 -6.57
C SER A 159 -12.59 22.27 -6.43
N SER A 160 -11.86 22.30 -7.55
CA SER A 160 -10.54 22.95 -7.61
C SER A 160 -10.66 24.39 -7.11
N ILE A 161 -9.78 24.79 -6.19
CA ILE A 161 -9.72 26.16 -5.73
C ILE A 161 -9.08 26.98 -6.86
N GLU A 162 -9.76 28.02 -7.32
CA GLU A 162 -9.18 28.95 -8.29
C GLU A 162 -8.03 29.72 -7.64
N LEU A 163 -6.92 29.86 -8.37
CA LEU A 163 -5.78 30.62 -7.91
C LEU A 163 -6.18 32.09 -7.74
N THR A 164 -5.82 32.67 -6.61
CA THR A 164 -5.96 34.11 -6.42
C THR A 164 -4.98 34.86 -7.33
N ALA A 165 -5.28 36.13 -7.65
CA ALA A 165 -4.39 36.96 -8.48
C ALA A 165 -2.94 37.02 -7.95
N ALA A 166 -2.76 37.06 -6.63
CA ALA A 166 -1.46 37.03 -5.99
C ALA A 166 -0.71 35.70 -6.20
N GLN A 167 -1.43 34.56 -6.21
CA GLN A 167 -0.83 33.25 -6.47
C GLN A 167 -0.43 33.08 -7.94
N VAL A 168 -1.24 33.60 -8.87
CA VAL A 168 -0.89 33.63 -10.29
C VAL A 168 0.38 34.43 -10.54
N GLU A 169 0.49 35.60 -9.90
CA GLU A 169 1.68 36.45 -10.04
C GLU A 169 2.93 35.78 -9.43
N ALA A 170 2.80 35.16 -8.26
CA ALA A 170 3.90 34.41 -7.64
C ALA A 170 4.37 33.24 -8.53
N ILE A 171 3.45 32.51 -9.16
CA ILE A 171 3.80 31.42 -10.09
C ILE A 171 4.54 31.96 -11.31
N ARG A 172 4.08 33.07 -11.91
CA ARG A 172 4.77 33.70 -13.05
C ARG A 172 6.21 34.11 -12.71
N GLN A 173 6.44 34.63 -11.51
CA GLN A 173 7.78 35.01 -11.06
C GLN A 173 8.70 33.78 -10.93
N VAL A 174 8.19 32.67 -10.39
CA VAL A 174 8.93 31.41 -10.30
C VAL A 174 9.22 30.85 -11.69
N GLU A 175 8.24 30.83 -12.59
CA GLU A 175 8.42 30.37 -13.98
C GLU A 175 9.46 31.22 -14.71
N SER A 176 9.41 32.54 -14.56
CA SER A 176 10.39 33.46 -15.17
C SER A 176 11.80 33.22 -14.64
N ALA A 177 11.96 32.92 -13.35
CA ALA A 177 13.25 32.60 -12.75
C ALA A 177 13.78 31.22 -13.20
N CYS A 178 12.89 30.23 -13.33
CA CYS A 178 13.26 28.89 -13.80
C CYS A 178 13.58 28.84 -15.30
N HIS A 179 12.96 29.70 -16.12
CA HIS A 179 13.24 29.80 -17.56
C HIS A 179 14.34 30.82 -17.89
N GLY A 180 14.75 31.66 -16.93
CA GLY A 180 15.64 32.80 -17.13
C GLY A 180 17.11 32.61 -16.73
N THR A 181 17.61 31.39 -16.51
CA THR A 181 19.05 31.15 -16.25
C THR A 181 19.67 30.24 -17.32
N GLY A 182 19.91 30.86 -18.47
CA GLY A 182 21.03 30.47 -19.31
C GLY A 182 22.32 30.54 -18.50
N ARG A 183 23.12 29.50 -18.60
CA ARG A 183 24.49 29.36 -18.08
C ARG A 183 25.30 30.66 -18.22
N GLU A 184 25.62 31.32 -17.13
CA GLU A 184 26.86 32.09 -17.05
C GLU A 184 27.99 31.10 -16.76
N VAL A 185 28.67 30.69 -17.83
CA VAL A 185 30.01 30.10 -17.74
C VAL A 185 30.95 31.27 -17.48
N VAL A 186 31.36 31.44 -16.22
CA VAL A 186 32.49 32.30 -15.87
C VAL A 186 33.76 31.54 -16.27
N LEU A 187 34.42 32.04 -17.32
CA LEU A 187 35.77 31.64 -17.74
C LEU A 187 36.81 32.12 -16.72
#